data_AF-A0A8X6HJL8-F1
#
_entry.id   AF-A0A8X6HJL8-F1
#
_cell.length_a   1.000
_cell.length_b   1.000
_cell.length_c   1.000
_cell.angle_alpha   90.00
_cell.angle_beta   90.00
_cell.angle_gamma   90.00
#
_symmetry.space_group_name_H-M   'P 1'
#
loop_
_entity.id
_entity.type
_entity.pdbx_description
1 polymer ?
#
loop_
_entity_poly.entity_id
_entity_poly.type
_entity_poly.pdbx_seq_one_letter_code
_entity_poly.pdbx_strand_id
1 'polypeptide(L)'
;MVHLSAPLFLVRERDDYQLILAKQRASVLWLLSKAYMPKIPPELYEPCYRDHEGNDRLKPQIVHALANAELYCLALANIYADPNYHNLNHHGIIQVLTRKGIEINEPMDSNLTETVLVQTAPIRMNAHMAVIEGIMALFIKEVLIPEKVMEVVSRFSVVNPESELPYDCEEAALLWINKSCIKMRHKIEEELSSSRSPDSPDSSHLQRGNASFIALAQDLGDLSDGCCLAALLTLYCPRYFKWQDIHLHDPMSLADSVYNLQLVQKFCQEHLPPRYLLPFSGRYGLHAPFHSSQCAGFHSRPYVYI
;
A
#
# COMPACT_ATOMS: atom_id res chain seq x y z
N MET A 1 -13.31 -27.02 32.69
CA MET A 1 -13.93 -25.86 32.03
C MET A 1 -12.92 -24.73 32.04
N VAL A 2 -12.14 -24.60 30.97
CA VAL A 2 -11.21 -23.48 30.79
C VAL A 2 -11.98 -22.41 30.02
N HIS A 3 -12.21 -21.27 30.67
CA HIS A 3 -12.75 -20.08 30.04
C HIS A 3 -11.77 -19.59 28.98
N LEU A 4 -12.12 -19.71 27.71
CA LEU A 4 -11.47 -18.99 26.63
C LEU A 4 -11.93 -17.52 26.67
N SER A 5 -10.94 -16.66 26.87
CA SER A 5 -10.98 -15.21 26.89
C SER A 5 -11.48 -14.63 25.57
N ALA A 6 -12.44 -13.69 25.70
CA ALA A 6 -12.89 -12.59 24.83
C ALA A 6 -12.58 -12.61 23.30
N PRO A 7 -13.58 -12.27 22.44
CA PRO A 7 -13.35 -12.13 21.01
C PRO A 7 -12.40 -10.96 20.73
N LEU A 8 -11.24 -11.25 20.13
CA LEU A 8 -10.15 -10.32 19.80
C LEU A 8 -10.44 -9.38 18.62
N PHE A 9 -11.67 -9.37 18.08
CA PHE A 9 -11.98 -8.64 16.86
C PHE A 9 -13.28 -7.84 17.00
N LEU A 10 -13.15 -6.53 17.17
CA LEU A 10 -14.19 -5.56 16.85
C LEU A 10 -13.80 -4.90 15.53
N VAL A 11 -14.28 -5.46 14.42
CA VAL A 11 -14.31 -4.75 13.14
C VAL A 11 -15.35 -3.64 13.32
N ARG A 12 -14.87 -2.43 13.60
CA ARG A 12 -15.73 -1.26 13.77
C ARG A 12 -15.95 -0.65 12.39
N GLU A 13 -17.20 -0.54 11.96
CA GLU A 13 -17.57 0.30 10.82
C GLU A 13 -16.96 1.70 11.04
N ARG A 14 -16.22 2.18 10.05
CA ARG A 14 -15.62 3.51 10.08
C ARG A 14 -16.50 4.44 9.26
N ASP A 15 -16.89 5.54 9.89
CA ASP A 15 -17.55 6.67 9.28
C ASP A 15 -16.65 7.26 8.17
N ASP A 16 -17.23 7.79 7.09
CA ASP A 16 -16.48 8.37 5.94
C ASP A 16 -15.43 9.39 6.39
N TYR A 17 -15.73 10.15 7.44
CA TYR A 17 -14.81 11.11 8.04
C TYR A 17 -13.54 10.45 8.59
N GLN A 18 -13.65 9.29 9.23
CA GLN A 18 -12.50 8.54 9.76
C GLN A 18 -11.65 7.97 8.63
N LEU A 19 -12.25 7.58 7.51
CA LEU A 19 -11.53 7.13 6.32
C LEU A 19 -10.72 8.28 5.71
N ILE A 20 -11.33 9.46 5.59
CA ILE A 20 -10.66 10.68 5.09
C ILE A 20 -9.46 11.03 5.97
N LEU A 21 -9.62 11.06 7.30
CA LEU A 21 -8.52 11.33 8.22
C LEU A 21 -7.40 10.28 8.15
N ALA A 22 -7.76 9.00 8.06
CA ALA A 22 -6.79 7.92 7.91
C ALA A 22 -5.98 8.06 6.62
N LYS A 23 -6.65 8.36 5.50
CA LYS A 23 -5.99 8.62 4.20
C LYS A 23 -5.06 9.82 4.31
N GLN A 24 -5.52 10.95 4.85
CA GLN A 24 -4.70 12.15 5.04
C GLN A 24 -3.44 11.85 5.85
N ARG A 25 -3.59 11.17 6.99
CA ARG A 25 -2.48 10.80 7.87
C ARG A 25 -1.48 9.89 7.17
N ALA A 26 -1.96 8.85 6.48
CA ALA A 26 -1.11 7.93 5.72
C ALA A 26 -0.35 8.67 4.61
N SER A 27 -1.03 9.56 3.88
CA SER A 27 -0.43 10.32 2.79
C SER A 27 0.63 11.31 3.26
N VAL A 28 0.40 11.99 4.38
CA VAL A 28 1.40 12.88 5.00
C VAL A 28 2.59 12.09 5.51
N LEU A 29 2.38 10.95 6.17
CA LEU A 29 3.45 10.07 6.63
C LEU A 29 4.30 9.53 5.47
N TRP A 30 3.65 9.14 4.37
CA TRP A 30 4.37 8.74 3.16
C TRP A 30 5.26 9.86 2.65
N LEU A 31 4.73 11.08 2.53
CA LEU A 31 5.49 12.22 2.04
C LEU A 31 6.68 12.55 2.96
N LEU A 32 6.47 12.52 4.28
CA LEU A 32 7.53 12.67 5.27
C LEU A 32 8.62 11.60 5.10
N SER A 33 8.25 10.34 4.80
CA SER A 33 9.22 9.27 4.56
C SER A 33 10.08 9.52 3.33
N LYS A 34 9.53 10.14 2.28
CA LYS A 34 10.28 10.52 1.07
C LYS A 34 11.09 11.78 1.27
N ALA A 35 10.61 12.75 2.04
CA ALA A 35 11.32 13.98 2.33
C ALA A 35 12.51 13.78 3.30
N TYR A 36 12.35 12.93 4.30
CA TYR A 36 13.35 12.67 5.34
C TYR A 36 13.92 11.25 5.24
N MET A 37 14.74 11.02 4.21
CA MET A 37 15.46 9.77 3.99
C MET A 37 16.81 9.78 4.73
N PRO A 38 17.26 8.67 5.36
CA PRO A 38 16.62 7.36 5.46
C PRO A 38 15.65 7.19 6.64
N LYS A 39 15.47 8.23 7.47
CA LYS A 39 14.70 8.15 8.72
C LYS A 39 13.98 9.47 8.98
N ILE A 40 12.67 9.39 9.20
CA ILE A 40 11.85 10.53 9.64
C ILE A 40 12.32 10.97 11.05
N PRO A 41 12.42 12.29 11.32
CA PRO A 41 12.70 12.79 12.65
C PRO A 41 11.67 12.26 13.67
N PRO A 42 12.09 11.82 14.88
CA PRO A 42 11.18 11.20 15.86
C PRO A 42 9.97 12.04 16.23
N GLU A 43 10.12 13.37 16.24
CA GLU A 43 9.07 14.34 16.48
C GLU A 43 8.01 14.38 15.37
N LEU A 44 8.28 13.84 14.19
CA LEU A 44 7.34 13.78 13.06
C LEU A 44 6.77 12.39 12.80
N TYR A 45 7.11 11.36 13.61
CA TYR A 45 6.48 10.04 13.52
C TYR A 45 4.98 10.07 13.74
N GLU A 46 4.52 10.99 14.57
CA GLU A 46 3.11 11.28 14.78
C GLU A 46 2.82 12.66 14.15
N PRO A 47 2.25 12.73 12.94
CA PRO A 47 2.11 14.00 12.21
C PRO A 47 1.02 14.90 12.78
N CYS A 48 0.07 14.32 13.54
CA CYS A 48 -1.02 15.04 14.16
C CYS A 48 -0.80 15.18 15.68
N TYR A 49 -1.35 16.21 16.28
CA TYR A 49 -1.53 16.30 17.73
C TYR A 49 -3.00 16.55 18.03
N ARG A 50 -3.42 16.26 19.25
CA ARG A 50 -4.79 16.55 19.70
C ARG A 50 -4.81 17.93 20.36
N ASP A 51 -5.65 18.82 19.85
CA ASP A 51 -5.83 20.15 20.42
C ASP A 51 -6.67 20.12 21.72
N HIS A 52 -6.86 21.29 22.33
CA HIS A 52 -7.64 21.42 23.57
C HIS A 52 -9.12 21.03 23.41
N GLU A 53 -9.63 21.03 22.17
CA GLU A 53 -11.01 20.66 21.83
C GLU A 53 -11.13 19.15 21.53
N GLY A 54 -10.02 18.42 21.54
CA GLY A 54 -10.00 17.00 21.22
C GLY A 54 -9.88 16.69 19.72
N ASN A 55 -9.72 17.71 18.87
CA ASN A 55 -9.59 17.52 17.42
C ASN A 55 -8.14 17.18 17.06
N ASP A 56 -7.98 16.25 16.11
CA ASP A 56 -6.66 15.93 15.56
C ASP A 56 -6.26 17.02 14.54
N ARG A 57 -5.13 17.69 14.79
CA ARG A 57 -4.57 18.76 13.97
C ARG A 57 -3.17 18.40 13.51
N LEU A 58 -2.81 18.73 12.27
CA LEU A 58 -1.43 18.59 11.82
C LEU A 58 -0.50 19.47 12.65
N LYS A 59 0.69 18.95 12.98
CA LYS A 59 1.74 19.72 13.64
C LYS A 59 2.07 20.98 12.86
N PRO A 60 2.26 22.15 13.53
CA PRO A 60 2.52 23.42 12.84
C PRO A 60 3.71 23.35 11.88
N GLN A 61 4.75 22.61 12.23
CA GLN A 61 5.93 22.40 11.37
C GLN A 61 5.55 21.78 10.02
N ILE A 62 4.66 20.78 10.01
CA ILE A 62 4.18 20.13 8.77
C ILE A 62 3.29 21.08 7.98
N VAL A 63 2.41 21.82 8.65
CA VAL A 63 1.55 22.84 8.02
C VAL A 63 2.40 23.87 7.29
N HIS A 64 3.44 24.40 7.94
CA HIS A 64 4.34 25.37 7.32
C HIS A 64 5.14 24.76 6.16
N ALA A 65 5.67 23.55 6.31
CA ALA A 65 6.44 22.86 5.27
C ALA A 65 5.62 22.47 4.03
N LEU A 66 4.30 22.28 4.18
CA LEU A 66 3.37 22.12 3.07
C LEU A 66 3.05 23.46 2.41
N ALA A 67 2.82 24.49 3.21
CA ALA A 67 2.42 25.82 2.74
C ALA A 67 3.57 26.62 2.09
N ASN A 68 4.83 26.29 2.35
CA ASN A 68 5.99 26.87 1.67
C ASN A 68 6.57 25.94 0.57
N ALA A 69 5.89 24.82 0.26
CA ALA A 69 6.31 23.79 -0.69
C ALA A 69 7.59 23.00 -0.36
N GLU A 70 8.22 23.23 0.79
CA GLU A 70 9.49 22.61 1.20
C GLU A 70 9.37 21.08 1.23
N LEU A 71 8.30 20.55 1.82
CA LEU A 71 8.14 19.11 1.98
C LEU A 71 7.99 18.38 0.64
N TYR A 72 7.36 19.03 -0.34
CA TYR A 72 7.26 18.52 -1.71
C TYR A 72 8.60 18.54 -2.43
N CYS A 73 9.35 19.63 -2.29
CA CYS A 73 10.67 19.79 -2.87
C CYS A 73 11.66 18.75 -2.35
N LEU A 74 11.70 18.54 -1.03
CA LEU A 74 12.54 17.52 -0.40
C LEU A 74 12.19 16.11 -0.90
N ALA A 75 10.90 15.79 -0.99
CA ALA A 75 10.46 14.50 -1.52
C ALA A 75 10.88 14.30 -2.99
N LEU A 76 10.64 15.28 -3.85
CA LEU A 76 11.01 15.20 -5.28
C LEU A 76 12.53 15.12 -5.48
N ALA A 77 13.30 15.91 -4.74
CA ALA A 77 14.76 15.88 -4.78
C ALA A 77 15.31 14.51 -4.38
N ASN A 78 14.71 13.87 -3.37
CA ASN A 78 15.10 12.52 -2.95
C ASN A 78 14.63 11.43 -3.92
N ILE A 79 13.45 11.57 -4.53
CA ILE A 79 12.92 10.59 -5.51
C ILE A 79 13.82 10.56 -6.76
N TYR A 80 14.23 11.72 -7.27
CA TYR A 80 15.08 11.80 -8.47
C TYR A 80 16.58 11.83 -8.19
N ALA A 81 16.98 11.99 -6.93
CA ALA A 81 18.35 12.32 -6.54
C ALA A 81 18.89 13.54 -7.32
N ASP A 82 18.03 14.52 -7.60
CA ASP A 82 18.35 15.72 -8.39
C ASP A 82 18.14 17.00 -7.56
N PRO A 83 19.20 17.77 -7.28
CA PRO A 83 19.11 19.02 -6.55
C PRO A 83 18.23 20.11 -7.19
N ASN A 84 17.91 20.00 -8.48
CA ASN A 84 17.06 20.97 -9.19
C ASN A 84 15.64 21.07 -8.59
N TYR A 85 15.20 20.05 -7.87
CA TYR A 85 13.88 20.02 -7.23
C TYR A 85 13.82 20.74 -5.87
N HIS A 86 14.92 21.25 -5.32
CA HIS A 86 14.94 21.80 -3.95
C HIS A 86 14.21 23.15 -3.77
N ASN A 87 14.03 23.94 -4.83
CA ASN A 87 13.58 25.34 -4.72
C ASN A 87 12.38 25.65 -5.63
N LEU A 88 11.42 24.72 -5.72
CA LEU A 88 10.20 24.92 -6.50
C LEU A 88 9.10 25.52 -5.62
N ASN A 89 8.30 26.42 -6.19
CA ASN A 89 7.01 26.77 -5.59
C ASN A 89 5.92 25.76 -6.01
N HIS A 90 4.71 25.88 -5.45
CA HIS A 90 3.62 24.95 -5.77
C HIS A 90 3.30 24.90 -7.26
N HIS A 91 3.35 26.05 -7.94
CA HIS A 91 3.15 26.10 -9.38
C HIS A 91 4.21 25.29 -10.12
N GLY A 92 5.49 25.44 -9.76
CA GLY A 92 6.59 24.65 -10.32
C GLY A 92 6.43 23.15 -10.07
N ILE A 93 5.97 22.74 -8.89
CA ILE A 93 5.69 21.33 -8.57
C ILE A 93 4.58 20.78 -9.47
N ILE A 94 3.47 21.51 -9.61
CA ILE A 94 2.36 21.11 -10.48
C ILE A 94 2.84 21.00 -11.94
N GLN A 95 3.63 21.96 -12.42
CA GLN A 95 4.22 21.90 -13.76
C GLN A 95 5.13 20.67 -13.95
N VAL A 96 5.93 20.33 -12.95
CA VAL A 96 6.78 19.12 -12.99
C VAL A 96 5.91 17.88 -13.13
N LEU A 97 4.86 17.75 -12.32
CA LEU A 97 3.91 16.63 -12.37
C LEU A 97 3.27 16.52 -13.76
N THR A 98 2.73 17.62 -14.29
CA THR A 98 2.13 17.63 -15.64
C THR A 98 3.12 17.27 -16.73
N ARG A 99 4.35 17.80 -16.69
CA ARG A 99 5.40 17.46 -17.67
C ARG A 99 5.81 15.99 -17.63
N LYS A 100 5.68 15.36 -16.46
CA LYS A 100 5.91 13.93 -16.26
C LYS A 100 4.68 13.07 -16.60
N GLY A 101 3.62 13.68 -17.11
CA GLY A 101 2.38 13.00 -17.49
C GLY A 101 1.61 12.47 -16.29
N ILE A 102 1.61 13.22 -15.19
CA ILE A 102 0.73 13.00 -14.04
C ILE A 102 -0.40 14.02 -14.10
N GLU A 103 -1.62 13.51 -14.12
CA GLU A 103 -2.83 14.32 -14.06
C GLU A 103 -3.20 14.53 -12.58
N ILE A 104 -3.31 15.79 -12.16
CA ILE A 104 -3.71 16.13 -10.80
C ILE A 104 -5.22 16.36 -10.82
N ASN A 105 -5.96 15.55 -10.07
CA ASN A 105 -7.39 15.72 -9.90
C ASN A 105 -7.65 16.95 -9.01
N GLU A 106 -8.25 17.99 -9.58
CA GLU A 106 -8.66 19.15 -8.80
C GLU A 106 -9.79 18.76 -7.84
N PRO A 107 -9.68 19.07 -6.53
CA PRO A 107 -10.75 18.80 -5.58
C PRO A 107 -12.01 19.60 -5.94
N MET A 108 -13.19 18.96 -5.88
CA MET A 108 -14.48 19.60 -6.20
C MET A 108 -14.74 20.87 -5.36
N ASP A 109 -14.26 20.91 -4.12
CA ASP A 109 -14.48 22.01 -3.18
C ASP A 109 -13.30 23.00 -3.07
N SER A 110 -12.25 22.87 -3.90
CA SER A 110 -11.06 23.71 -3.79
C SER A 110 -10.30 23.84 -5.11
N ASN A 111 -10.13 25.07 -5.60
CA ASN A 111 -9.25 25.36 -6.72
C ASN A 111 -7.80 25.04 -6.36
N LEU A 112 -7.06 24.42 -7.29
CA LEU A 112 -5.64 24.12 -7.11
C LEU A 112 -4.77 25.30 -7.56
N THR A 113 -4.67 26.33 -6.71
CA THR A 113 -3.80 27.50 -6.96
C THR A 113 -2.74 27.65 -5.88
N GLU A 114 -1.62 28.31 -6.21
CA GLU A 114 -0.56 28.63 -5.24
C GLU A 114 -1.13 29.46 -4.08
N THR A 115 -2.02 30.41 -4.36
CA THR A 115 -2.70 31.22 -3.34
C THR A 115 -3.54 30.42 -2.35
N VAL A 116 -4.08 29.28 -2.75
CA VAL A 116 -4.83 28.35 -1.88
C VAL A 116 -3.85 27.51 -1.06
N LEU A 117 -2.77 27.03 -1.68
CA LEU A 117 -1.78 26.15 -1.06
C LEU A 117 -0.88 26.86 -0.03
N VAL A 118 -0.70 28.18 -0.13
CA VAL A 118 0.04 28.96 0.90
C VAL A 118 -0.80 29.29 2.14
N GLN A 119 -2.11 29.02 2.16
CA GLN A 119 -2.98 29.30 3.30
C GLN A 119 -2.73 28.31 4.45
N THR A 120 -2.47 28.83 5.66
CA THR A 120 -2.24 27.99 6.87
C THR A 120 -3.34 28.11 7.92
N ALA A 121 -4.27 29.06 7.79
CA ALA A 121 -5.28 29.37 8.81
C ALA A 121 -6.69 29.56 8.20
N PRO A 122 -7.43 28.47 7.89
CA PRO A 122 -7.04 27.06 8.00
C PRO A 122 -6.23 26.56 6.80
N ILE A 123 -5.44 25.49 7.00
CA ILE A 123 -4.78 24.78 5.91
C ILE A 123 -5.80 24.12 4.98
N ARG A 124 -5.61 24.28 3.67
CA ARG A 124 -6.48 23.74 2.61
C ARG A 124 -6.12 22.29 2.31
N MET A 125 -6.45 21.39 3.23
CA MET A 125 -6.00 19.98 3.19
C MET A 125 -6.34 19.27 1.88
N ASN A 126 -7.54 19.46 1.34
CA ASN A 126 -7.95 18.82 0.09
C ASN A 126 -7.02 19.20 -1.09
N ALA A 127 -6.59 20.47 -1.16
CA ALA A 127 -5.64 20.93 -2.18
C ALA A 127 -4.25 20.30 -1.97
N HIS A 128 -3.76 20.25 -0.73
CA HIS A 128 -2.48 19.60 -0.44
C HIS A 128 -2.52 18.09 -0.71
N MET A 129 -3.64 17.43 -0.44
CA MET A 129 -3.82 16.00 -0.75
C MET A 129 -3.73 15.73 -2.24
N ALA A 130 -4.32 16.58 -3.10
CA ALA A 130 -4.19 16.44 -4.55
C ALA A 130 -2.71 16.50 -5.01
N VAL A 131 -1.91 17.41 -4.43
CA VAL A 131 -0.47 17.49 -4.73
C VAL A 131 0.28 16.26 -4.22
N ILE A 132 -0.01 15.79 -3.00
CA ILE A 132 0.61 14.60 -2.41
C ILE A 132 0.31 13.36 -3.28
N GLU A 133 -0.94 13.19 -3.68
CA GLU A 133 -1.38 12.09 -4.54
C GLU A 133 -0.70 12.15 -5.91
N GLY A 134 -0.53 13.34 -6.48
CA GLY A 134 0.26 13.52 -7.70
C GLY A 134 1.71 13.07 -7.54
N ILE A 135 2.38 13.44 -6.44
CA ILE A 135 3.76 13.00 -6.15
C ILE A 135 3.82 11.48 -5.92
N MET A 136 2.81 10.89 -5.27
CA MET A 136 2.70 9.43 -5.14
C MET A 136 2.54 8.73 -6.48
N ALA A 137 1.64 9.22 -7.33
CA ALA A 137 1.42 8.68 -8.67
C ALA A 137 2.71 8.77 -9.51
N LEU A 138 3.44 9.89 -9.40
CA LEU A 138 4.76 10.03 -10.01
C LEU A 138 5.73 8.96 -9.51
N PHE A 139 5.83 8.80 -8.19
CA PHE A 139 6.73 7.80 -7.60
C PHE A 139 6.39 6.38 -8.06
N ILE A 140 5.10 6.02 -8.06
CA ILE A 140 4.63 4.69 -8.53
C ILE A 140 5.03 4.49 -9.99
N LYS A 141 4.80 5.47 -10.85
CA LYS A 141 5.16 5.42 -12.28
C LYS A 141 6.66 5.24 -12.51
N GLU A 142 7.49 5.91 -11.71
CA GLU A 142 8.96 5.81 -11.82
C GLU A 142 9.50 4.48 -11.26
N VAL A 143 8.76 3.81 -10.35
CA VAL A 143 9.14 2.52 -9.77
C VAL A 143 8.63 1.34 -10.60
N LEU A 144 7.37 1.39 -11.04
CA LEU A 144 6.67 0.32 -11.75
C LEU A 144 6.69 0.56 -13.25
N ILE A 145 7.89 0.49 -13.83
CA ILE A 145 8.11 0.62 -15.27
C ILE A 145 7.75 -0.71 -15.95
N PRO A 146 6.76 -0.77 -16.87
CA PRO A 146 6.26 -2.01 -17.46
C PRO A 146 7.34 -2.93 -18.04
N GLU A 147 8.29 -2.37 -18.80
CA GLU A 147 9.37 -3.14 -19.43
C GLU A 147 10.32 -3.74 -18.39
N LYS A 148 10.56 -3.02 -17.29
CA LYS A 148 11.41 -3.50 -16.19
C LYS A 148 10.72 -4.56 -15.36
N VAL A 149 9.42 -4.42 -15.15
CA VAL A 149 8.61 -5.46 -14.51
C VAL A 149 8.63 -6.73 -15.34
N MET A 150 8.42 -6.63 -16.65
CA MET A 150 8.52 -7.77 -17.58
C MET A 150 9.89 -8.46 -17.51
N GLU A 151 10.96 -7.69 -17.49
CA GLU A 151 12.33 -8.21 -17.32
C GLU A 151 12.47 -9.00 -16.00
N VAL A 152 11.94 -8.48 -14.89
CA VAL A 152 11.98 -9.15 -13.58
C VAL A 152 11.17 -10.45 -13.60
N VAL A 153 9.95 -10.41 -14.12
CA VAL A 153 9.04 -11.57 -14.16
C VAL A 153 9.62 -12.70 -15.03
N SER A 154 10.25 -12.36 -16.16
CA SER A 154 10.86 -13.34 -17.07
C SER A 154 11.94 -14.22 -16.42
N ARG A 155 12.50 -13.78 -15.27
CA ARG A 155 13.52 -14.55 -14.52
C ARG A 155 12.95 -15.77 -13.82
N PHE A 156 11.64 -15.82 -13.56
CA PHE A 156 11.01 -16.89 -12.80
C PHE A 156 9.70 -17.43 -13.39
N SER A 157 9.14 -16.76 -14.39
CA SER A 157 7.94 -17.20 -15.12
C SER A 157 8.10 -16.99 -16.61
N VAL A 158 7.46 -17.86 -17.41
CA VAL A 158 7.33 -17.63 -18.85
C VAL A 158 6.40 -16.44 -19.09
N VAL A 159 6.81 -15.55 -19.98
CA VAL A 159 6.06 -14.37 -20.42
C VAL A 159 6.26 -14.19 -21.93
N ASN A 160 5.19 -13.82 -22.63
CA ASN A 160 5.26 -13.36 -24.01
C ASN A 160 5.19 -11.82 -24.07
N PRO A 161 6.30 -11.13 -24.40
CA PRO A 161 6.31 -9.67 -24.45
C PRO A 161 5.31 -9.06 -25.43
N GLU A 162 4.95 -9.77 -26.50
CA GLU A 162 4.02 -9.24 -27.50
C GLU A 162 2.58 -9.19 -27.01
N SER A 163 2.19 -10.06 -26.07
CA SER A 163 0.81 -10.17 -25.61
C SER A 163 0.61 -9.81 -24.13
N GLU A 164 1.68 -9.78 -23.34
CA GLU A 164 1.60 -9.58 -21.88
C GLU A 164 2.32 -8.31 -21.39
N LEU A 165 2.83 -7.46 -22.30
CA LEU A 165 3.41 -6.17 -21.89
C LEU A 165 2.32 -5.27 -21.28
N PRO A 166 2.46 -4.86 -20.00
CA PRO A 166 1.47 -3.99 -19.35
C PRO A 166 1.39 -2.62 -20.01
N TYR A 167 0.18 -2.04 -20.07
CA TYR A 167 -0.04 -0.70 -20.60
C TYR A 167 0.38 0.40 -19.62
N ASP A 168 0.14 0.19 -18.33
CA ASP A 168 0.43 1.16 -17.27
C ASP A 168 1.05 0.52 -16.02
N CYS A 169 1.30 1.35 -15.00
CA CYS A 169 1.89 0.90 -13.74
C CYS A 169 0.97 -0.02 -12.91
N GLU A 170 -0.36 0.11 -13.05
CA GLU A 170 -1.32 -0.72 -12.31
C GLU A 170 -1.34 -2.14 -12.91
N GLU A 171 -1.42 -2.26 -14.23
CA GLU A 171 -1.29 -3.54 -14.93
C GLU A 171 0.09 -4.16 -14.70
N ALA A 172 1.15 -3.35 -14.64
CA ALA A 172 2.50 -3.85 -14.34
C ALA A 172 2.56 -4.45 -12.91
N ALA A 173 1.98 -3.78 -11.92
CA ALA A 173 1.87 -4.32 -10.57
C ALA A 173 1.13 -5.66 -10.59
N LEU A 174 -0.06 -5.71 -11.20
CA LEU A 174 -0.90 -6.90 -11.25
C LEU A 174 -0.21 -8.07 -11.94
N LEU A 175 0.47 -7.83 -13.06
CA LEU A 175 1.24 -8.86 -13.75
C LEU A 175 2.31 -9.46 -12.83
N TRP A 176 3.10 -8.59 -12.19
CA TRP A 176 4.15 -9.03 -11.28
C TRP A 176 3.61 -9.85 -10.11
N ILE A 177 2.53 -9.37 -9.49
CA ILE A 177 1.85 -10.04 -8.38
C ILE A 177 1.34 -11.41 -8.83
N ASN A 178 0.57 -11.45 -9.91
CA ASN A 178 -0.06 -12.67 -10.40
C ASN A 178 0.95 -13.73 -10.83
N LYS A 179 2.02 -13.34 -11.51
CA LYS A 179 3.10 -14.27 -11.90
C LYS A 179 3.83 -14.81 -10.68
N SER A 180 4.02 -13.99 -9.65
CA SER A 180 4.60 -14.40 -8.38
C SER A 180 3.69 -15.40 -7.64
N CYS A 181 2.39 -15.13 -7.61
CA CYS A 181 1.38 -16.04 -7.06
C CYS A 181 1.40 -17.39 -7.78
N ILE A 182 1.40 -17.42 -9.12
CA ILE A 182 1.49 -18.66 -9.91
C ILE A 182 2.76 -19.44 -9.56
N LYS A 183 3.91 -18.76 -9.50
CA LYS A 183 5.18 -19.40 -9.13
C LYS A 183 5.12 -20.03 -7.74
N MET A 184 4.50 -19.34 -6.79
CA MET A 184 4.31 -19.85 -5.43
C MET A 184 3.38 -21.05 -5.38
N ARG A 185 2.28 -21.06 -6.15
CA ARG A 185 1.38 -22.23 -6.22
C ARG A 185 2.15 -23.49 -6.65
N HIS A 186 2.93 -23.40 -7.72
CA HIS A 186 3.75 -24.52 -8.17
C HIS A 186 4.78 -24.97 -7.13
N LYS A 187 5.41 -24.04 -6.42
CA LYS A 187 6.36 -24.37 -5.35
C LYS A 187 5.69 -25.12 -4.19
N ILE A 188 4.50 -24.68 -3.77
CA ILE A 188 3.73 -25.33 -2.71
C ILE A 188 3.32 -26.75 -3.15
N GLU A 189 2.85 -26.91 -4.39
CA GLU A 189 2.50 -28.22 -4.96
C GLU A 189 3.70 -29.18 -4.98
N GLU A 190 4.88 -28.69 -5.38
CA GLU A 190 6.11 -29.48 -5.42
C GLU A 190 6.56 -29.94 -4.02
N GLU A 191 6.56 -29.03 -3.03
CA GLU A 191 6.91 -29.34 -1.64
C GLU A 191 5.92 -30.34 -1.00
N LEU A 192 4.62 -30.18 -1.26
CA LEU A 192 3.58 -31.10 -0.80
C LEU A 192 3.63 -32.47 -1.49
N SER A 193 4.13 -32.53 -2.73
CA SER A 193 4.32 -33.80 -3.45
C SER A 193 5.54 -34.57 -2.96
N SER A 194 6.60 -33.84 -2.58
CA SER A 194 7.88 -34.40 -2.10
C SER A 194 7.83 -34.89 -0.66
N SER A 195 6.95 -34.31 0.16
CA SER A 195 6.79 -34.66 1.59
C SER A 195 5.93 -35.91 1.84
N ARG A 196 5.59 -36.67 0.80
CA ARG A 196 4.68 -37.84 0.89
C ARG A 196 5.42 -39.11 1.30
N SER A 197 4.98 -39.73 2.40
CA SER A 197 5.15 -41.16 2.65
C SER A 197 4.04 -41.96 1.92
N PRO A 198 4.30 -43.17 1.38
CA PRO A 198 3.34 -43.92 0.55
C PRO A 198 2.04 -44.39 1.23
N ASP A 199 1.89 -44.26 2.56
CA ASP A 199 0.93 -45.07 3.34
C ASP A 199 -0.33 -44.35 3.87
N SER A 200 -0.70 -43.15 3.40
CA SER A 200 -1.91 -42.45 3.90
C SER A 200 -2.84 -41.96 2.78
N PRO A 201 -4.00 -42.63 2.53
CA PRO A 201 -4.88 -42.32 1.40
C PRO A 201 -5.79 -41.08 1.59
N ASP A 202 -6.10 -40.67 2.82
CA ASP A 202 -7.20 -39.74 3.13
C ASP A 202 -6.85 -38.25 3.21
N SER A 203 -5.56 -37.87 3.25
CA SER A 203 -5.13 -36.45 3.33
C SER A 203 -4.95 -35.77 1.97
N SER A 204 -5.17 -36.51 0.88
CA SER A 204 -4.73 -36.16 -0.47
C SER A 204 -5.53 -35.05 -1.18
N HIS A 205 -6.83 -34.91 -0.85
CA HIS A 205 -7.72 -33.93 -1.49
C HIS A 205 -7.70 -32.56 -0.81
N LEU A 206 -7.64 -32.52 0.52
CA LEU A 206 -7.64 -31.27 1.29
C LEU A 206 -6.33 -30.47 1.10
N GLN A 207 -5.18 -31.14 1.06
CA GLN A 207 -3.88 -30.46 0.96
C GLN A 207 -3.50 -30.05 -0.48
N ARG A 208 -3.97 -30.76 -1.52
CA ARG A 208 -3.80 -30.30 -2.92
C ARG A 208 -4.65 -29.08 -3.23
N GLY A 209 -5.82 -28.95 -2.61
CA GLY A 209 -6.63 -27.74 -2.69
C GLY A 209 -5.88 -26.51 -2.16
N ASN A 210 -5.13 -26.66 -1.06
CA ASN A 210 -4.46 -25.54 -0.39
C ASN A 210 -3.55 -24.69 -1.28
N ALA A 211 -2.80 -25.30 -2.20
CA ALA A 211 -1.94 -24.57 -3.14
C ALA A 211 -2.74 -23.86 -4.25
N SER A 212 -3.88 -24.42 -4.65
CA SER A 212 -4.77 -23.82 -5.66
C SER A 212 -5.54 -22.59 -5.16
N PHE A 213 -5.44 -22.23 -3.87
CA PHE A 213 -6.22 -21.16 -3.25
C PHE A 213 -5.57 -19.77 -3.27
N ILE A 214 -4.36 -19.60 -3.81
CA ILE A 214 -3.87 -18.23 -4.10
C ILE A 214 -4.58 -17.73 -5.37
N ALA A 215 -5.71 -17.06 -5.17
CA ALA A 215 -6.47 -16.42 -6.24
C ALA A 215 -5.60 -15.38 -6.97
N LEU A 216 -5.85 -15.22 -8.28
CA LEU A 216 -5.23 -14.15 -9.05
C LEU A 216 -6.01 -12.86 -8.84
N ALA A 217 -5.28 -11.77 -8.63
CA ALA A 217 -5.86 -10.44 -8.52
C ALA A 217 -6.26 -9.93 -9.90
N GLN A 218 -7.52 -9.53 -10.05
CA GLN A 218 -8.04 -8.81 -11.22
C GLN A 218 -7.78 -7.32 -11.07
N ASP A 219 -7.87 -6.81 -9.85
CA ASP A 219 -7.53 -5.45 -9.48
C ASP A 219 -6.78 -5.38 -8.14
N LEU A 220 -6.31 -4.19 -7.76
CA LEU A 220 -5.57 -4.00 -6.50
C LEU A 220 -6.45 -4.20 -5.25
N GLY A 221 -7.77 -4.18 -5.37
CA GLY A 221 -8.72 -4.47 -4.30
C GLY A 221 -8.73 -5.94 -3.90
N ASP A 222 -8.42 -6.84 -4.84
CA ASP A 222 -8.29 -8.28 -4.58
C ASP A 222 -7.09 -8.63 -3.68
N LEU A 223 -6.16 -7.70 -3.46
CA LEU A 223 -5.04 -7.86 -2.52
C LEU A 223 -5.47 -7.77 -1.06
N SER A 224 -6.73 -7.38 -0.83
CA SER A 224 -7.24 -7.10 0.50
C SER A 224 -7.12 -8.32 1.41
N ASP A 225 -7.36 -9.54 0.93
CA ASP A 225 -7.30 -10.76 1.77
C ASP A 225 -5.90 -11.12 2.29
N GLY A 226 -4.86 -10.43 1.82
CA GLY A 226 -3.47 -10.63 2.19
C GLY A 226 -2.80 -11.85 1.56
N CYS A 227 -3.52 -12.70 0.81
CA CYS A 227 -2.99 -13.93 0.23
C CYS A 227 -1.92 -13.64 -0.84
N CYS A 228 -2.24 -12.74 -1.79
CA CYS A 228 -1.29 -12.35 -2.83
C CYS A 228 -0.04 -11.67 -2.26
N LEU A 229 -0.22 -10.82 -1.25
CA LEU A 229 0.88 -10.13 -0.57
C LEU A 229 1.78 -11.12 0.17
N ALA A 230 1.20 -12.04 0.94
CA ALA A 230 1.93 -13.07 1.66
C ALA A 230 2.67 -14.03 0.71
N ALA A 231 2.08 -14.35 -0.44
CA ALA A 231 2.73 -15.13 -1.49
C ALA A 231 3.97 -14.42 -2.05
N LEU A 232 3.89 -13.12 -2.35
CA LEU A 232 5.04 -12.32 -2.77
C LEU A 232 6.16 -12.32 -1.74
N LEU A 233 5.83 -12.09 -0.47
CA LEU A 233 6.81 -12.10 0.61
C LEU A 233 7.48 -13.47 0.74
N THR A 234 6.73 -14.56 0.60
CA THR A 234 7.31 -15.91 0.62
C THR A 234 8.24 -16.13 -0.58
N LEU A 235 7.89 -15.63 -1.76
CA LEU A 235 8.70 -15.81 -2.97
C LEU A 235 10.04 -15.08 -2.86
N TYR A 236 10.01 -13.81 -2.44
CA TYR A 236 11.19 -12.95 -2.38
C TYR A 236 11.99 -13.10 -1.08
N CYS A 237 11.34 -13.47 0.03
CA CYS A 237 11.94 -13.56 1.36
C CYS A 237 11.65 -14.91 2.05
N PRO A 238 11.92 -16.06 1.41
CA PRO A 238 11.55 -17.39 1.91
C PRO A 238 12.21 -17.78 3.24
N ARG A 239 13.28 -17.07 3.65
CA ARG A 239 13.97 -17.31 4.93
C ARG A 239 13.24 -16.67 6.11
N TYR A 240 12.47 -15.62 5.86
CA TYR A 240 11.83 -14.78 6.86
C TYR A 240 10.30 -14.90 6.84
N PHE A 241 9.73 -15.34 5.71
CA PHE A 241 8.29 -15.51 5.53
C PHE A 241 8.03 -16.89 4.90
N LYS A 242 7.31 -17.75 5.63
CA LYS A 242 7.03 -19.13 5.21
C LYS A 242 5.58 -19.26 4.76
N TRP A 243 5.34 -20.01 3.68
CA TRP A 243 3.97 -20.18 3.18
C TRP A 243 3.09 -20.99 4.13
N GLN A 244 3.67 -21.86 4.97
CA GLN A 244 2.94 -22.68 5.93
C GLN A 244 2.25 -21.84 7.01
N ASP A 245 2.69 -20.60 7.22
CA ASP A 245 2.11 -19.68 8.18
C ASP A 245 0.91 -18.90 7.60
N ILE A 246 0.60 -19.06 6.30
CA ILE A 246 -0.46 -18.34 5.58
C ILE A 246 -1.76 -19.15 5.62
N HIS A 247 -2.88 -18.51 5.94
CA HIS A 247 -4.20 -19.11 5.75
C HIS A 247 -4.62 -19.01 4.28
N LEU A 248 -4.64 -20.15 3.60
CA LEU A 248 -5.07 -20.29 2.22
C LEU A 248 -6.36 -21.12 2.22
N HIS A 249 -7.52 -20.47 2.15
CA HIS A 249 -8.84 -21.11 2.13
C HIS A 249 -9.73 -20.48 1.06
N ASP A 250 -10.66 -21.28 0.53
CA ASP A 250 -11.70 -20.81 -0.40
C ASP A 250 -13.08 -21.35 0.05
N PRO A 251 -14.03 -20.49 0.44
CA PRO A 251 -13.92 -19.03 0.53
C PRO A 251 -13.04 -18.59 1.71
N MET A 252 -12.30 -17.50 1.53
CA MET A 252 -11.51 -16.90 2.60
C MET A 252 -12.43 -16.26 3.66
N SER A 253 -12.21 -16.59 4.94
CA SER A 253 -12.94 -15.96 6.03
C SER A 253 -12.34 -14.61 6.42
N LEU A 254 -13.16 -13.71 6.96
CA LEU A 254 -12.69 -12.40 7.43
C LEU A 254 -11.57 -12.51 8.50
N ALA A 255 -11.66 -13.52 9.37
CA ALA A 255 -10.65 -13.75 10.40
C ALA A 255 -9.30 -14.14 9.78
N ASP A 256 -9.33 -15.01 8.77
CA ASP A 256 -8.13 -15.46 8.06
C ASP A 256 -7.51 -14.32 7.23
N SER A 257 -8.32 -13.51 6.56
CA SER A 257 -7.86 -12.32 5.85
C SER A 257 -7.15 -11.34 6.77
N VAL A 258 -7.76 -11.04 7.93
CA VAL A 258 -7.15 -10.13 8.91
C VAL A 258 -5.85 -10.71 9.45
N TYR A 259 -5.81 -12.02 9.72
CA TYR A 259 -4.58 -12.69 10.14
C TYR A 259 -3.48 -12.57 9.07
N ASN A 260 -3.77 -12.86 7.81
CA ASN A 260 -2.80 -12.79 6.71
C ASN A 260 -2.24 -11.37 6.56
N LEU A 261 -3.11 -10.35 6.62
CA LEU A 261 -2.69 -8.94 6.60
C LEU A 261 -1.81 -8.57 7.80
N GLN A 262 -2.13 -9.04 9.00
CA GLN A 262 -1.30 -8.81 10.19
C GLN A 262 0.07 -9.47 10.06
N LEU A 263 0.14 -10.66 9.46
CA LEU A 263 1.39 -11.36 9.18
C LEU A 263 2.26 -10.56 8.20
N VAL A 264 1.67 -10.07 7.10
CA VAL A 264 2.33 -9.17 6.13
C VAL A 264 2.81 -7.90 6.83
N GLN A 265 1.95 -7.26 7.64
CA GLN A 265 2.28 -6.04 8.36
C GLN A 265 3.47 -6.23 9.32
N LYS A 266 3.46 -7.33 10.07
CA LYS A 266 4.55 -7.67 11.00
C LYS A 266 5.87 -7.86 10.26
N PHE A 267 5.85 -8.63 9.17
CA PHE A 267 7.04 -8.81 8.32
C PHE A 267 7.59 -7.46 7.84
N CYS A 268 6.70 -6.61 7.33
CA CYS A 268 7.07 -5.29 6.86
C CYS A 268 7.79 -4.51 7.98
N GLN A 269 7.23 -4.45 9.18
CA GLN A 269 7.82 -3.73 10.32
C GLN A 269 9.18 -4.27 10.78
N GLU A 270 9.38 -5.60 10.73
CA GLU A 270 10.57 -6.26 11.26
C GLU A 270 11.72 -6.36 10.25
N HIS A 271 11.40 -6.43 8.95
CA HIS A 271 12.37 -6.83 7.92
C HIS A 271 12.53 -5.84 6.77
N LEU A 272 11.59 -4.91 6.55
CA LEU A 272 11.76 -3.90 5.52
C LEU A 272 12.37 -2.61 6.10
N PRO A 273 13.30 -1.97 5.37
CA PRO A 273 13.80 -0.66 5.75
C PRO A 273 12.65 0.36 5.95
N PRO A 274 12.75 1.30 6.91
CA PRO A 274 11.70 2.28 7.21
C PRO A 274 11.19 3.09 6.00
N ARG A 275 12.01 3.24 4.94
CA ARG A 275 11.64 3.92 3.69
C ARG A 275 10.55 3.24 2.85
N TYR A 276 10.25 1.98 3.14
CA TYR A 276 9.17 1.19 2.53
C TYR A 276 8.00 0.97 3.48
N LEU A 277 8.05 1.53 4.69
CA LEU A 277 7.01 1.41 5.67
C LEU A 277 6.34 2.76 5.83
N LEU A 278 5.06 2.84 5.49
CA LEU A 278 4.20 3.75 6.22
C LEU A 278 4.33 3.39 7.71
N PRO A 279 4.59 4.34 8.63
CA PRO A 279 4.51 4.07 10.06
C PRO A 279 3.05 3.72 10.38
N PHE A 280 2.71 2.43 10.28
CA PHE A 280 1.41 1.86 10.66
C PHE A 280 1.17 1.91 12.18
N SER A 281 2.08 2.54 12.93
CA SER A 281 2.05 2.69 14.38
C SER A 281 1.37 3.99 14.79
N GLY A 282 0.09 4.16 14.43
CA GLY A 282 -0.81 5.06 15.15
C GLY A 282 -1.59 4.26 16.20
N ARG A 283 -1.83 4.82 17.39
CA ARG A 283 -2.55 4.20 18.53
C ARG A 283 -3.99 3.69 18.26
N TYR A 284 -4.43 3.69 17.01
CA TYR A 284 -5.70 3.17 16.57
C TYR A 284 -5.42 2.22 15.41
N GLY A 285 -5.40 0.92 15.72
CA GLY A 285 -5.10 -0.15 14.77
C GLY A 285 -5.82 0.06 13.43
N LEU A 286 -5.05 0.05 12.35
CA LEU A 286 -5.58 -0.02 10.99
C LEU A 286 -6.09 -1.45 10.75
N HIS A 287 -7.33 -1.71 11.17
CA HIS A 287 -8.20 -2.64 10.47
C HIS A 287 -8.67 -1.91 9.20
N ALA A 288 -8.18 -2.36 8.05
CA ALA A 288 -8.71 -1.93 6.76
C ALA A 288 -10.21 -2.31 6.69
N PRO A 289 -11.11 -1.43 6.23
CA PRO A 289 -12.47 -1.83 5.93
C PRO A 289 -12.44 -2.69 4.66
N PHE A 290 -12.70 -3.99 4.82
CA PHE A 290 -13.14 -4.84 3.72
C PHE A 290 -14.63 -4.60 3.52
N HIS A 291 -15.00 -3.86 2.48
CA HIS A 291 -16.39 -3.90 2.03
C HIS A 291 -16.54 -5.05 1.06
N SER A 292 -17.06 -6.17 1.55
CA SER A 292 -17.82 -7.11 0.73
C SER A 292 -19.15 -6.43 0.40
N SER A 293 -19.29 -5.85 -0.79
CA SER A 293 -20.60 -5.41 -1.27
C SER A 293 -20.70 -5.64 -2.76
N GLN A 294 -21.24 -6.82 -3.12
CA GLN A 294 -22.15 -6.87 -4.25
C GLN A 294 -23.21 -5.78 -4.06
N CYS A 295 -23.51 -5.06 -5.14
CA CYS A 295 -24.61 -4.09 -5.29
C CYS A 295 -24.44 -2.73 -4.60
N ALA A 296 -23.78 -1.78 -5.28
CA ALA A 296 -24.38 -0.52 -5.72
C ALA A 296 -23.26 0.40 -6.23
N GLY A 297 -23.39 0.87 -7.48
CA GLY A 297 -22.38 1.72 -8.10
C GLY A 297 -22.25 3.06 -7.40
N PHE A 298 -21.08 3.31 -6.81
CA PHE A 298 -20.45 4.63 -6.72
C PHE A 298 -18.94 4.42 -6.66
N HIS A 299 -18.22 5.18 -7.50
CA HIS A 299 -16.77 5.08 -7.68
C HIS A 299 -16.01 5.49 -6.42
N SER A 300 -15.58 4.52 -5.61
CA SER A 300 -14.59 4.74 -4.54
C SER A 300 -13.68 3.52 -4.49
N ARG A 301 -12.58 3.58 -5.24
CA ARG A 301 -11.56 2.52 -5.27
C ARG A 301 -10.82 2.50 -3.91
N PRO A 302 -10.71 1.35 -3.23
CA PRO A 302 -9.87 1.23 -2.04
C PRO A 302 -8.39 1.28 -2.45
N TYR A 303 -7.68 2.31 -2.00
CA TYR A 303 -6.23 2.43 -2.22
C TYR A 303 -5.49 1.58 -1.18
N VAL A 304 -4.97 0.42 -1.60
CA VAL A 304 -3.98 -0.33 -0.83
C VAL A 304 -2.62 0.31 -1.11
N TYR A 305 -2.11 1.11 -0.16
CA TYR A 305 -0.75 1.64 -0.24
C TYR A 305 0.22 0.58 0.30
N ILE A 306 0.99 -0.05 -0.59
CA ILE A 306 2.16 -0.88 -0.27
C ILE A 306 3.39 0.01 -0.13
#